data_AF-A0A816DUN1-F1
#
_entry.id   AF-A0A816DUN1-F1
#
_cell.length_a   1.000
_cell.length_b   1.000
_cell.length_c   1.000
_cell.angle_alpha   90.00
_cell.angle_beta   90.00
_cell.angle_gamma   90.00
#
_symmetry.space_group_name_H-M   'P 1'
#
loop_
_entity.id
_entity.type
_entity.pdbx_description
1 polymer ?
#
loop_
_entity_poly.entity_id
_entity_poly.type
_entity_poly.pdbx_seq_one_letter_code
_entity_poly.pdbx_strand_id
1 'polypeptide(L)'
;MGCKQCKIFLTKHENYKSNSTIIEQNSISISNNEPRIILSNQITSSNNHKIHRHIKFTTIDSSLLPTLDNLPAELIYYILDQLNTYTIFTSLYNVCNRLNSIIHTYDRYDLNLNSISMSYFHHICSLIHPEQIRSLTLSDGNDNVGLVKFFLKNFHIESFKRLHSLTLVNIDDNEQMIKIFLSITDQLKILSIKNSNEYYNDTVIDILMTSIGKKFLHKIYLDIDKNRFLNSSIIWPDECFLKEIKLIGLCNITLFRNILLYSPNLKKFQAYDIDLDDEWIDDDDDENENENDKIERHQLHPILNASNIISLSLIYARNEMKKIEWLLPQFTQLKYLKYLNIYDFHIESMYESDYSLLDGKRWEKIIYNCNQFEFIFTIHIDDETWNFHHYLITFQTKFWKNNNWNIVFEQYDKILLIYSLPYAHDTHYYDRSRIVFSIPYNPFLLNKSLENVTKLRINMTAVNNLGQQINKVSYMLLSFDLMKSH
;
A
#
# COMPACT_ATOMS: atom_id res chain seq x y z
N MET A 1 -19.50 39.36 24.69
CA MET A 1 -19.55 39.79 23.27
C MET A 1 -20.14 38.65 22.46
N GLY A 2 -21.31 38.87 21.86
CA GLY A 2 -22.17 37.81 21.31
C GLY A 2 -21.68 37.26 19.99
N CYS A 3 -21.61 35.92 19.90
CA CYS A 3 -21.29 35.20 18.68
C CYS A 3 -22.46 35.33 17.68
N LYS A 4 -22.22 35.95 16.52
CA LYS A 4 -23.14 35.98 15.39
C LYS A 4 -22.90 34.73 14.54
N GLN A 5 -23.94 33.89 14.42
CA GLN A 5 -24.25 32.95 13.35
C GLN A 5 -23.05 32.37 12.56
N CYS A 6 -22.62 31.15 12.91
CA CYS A 6 -21.82 30.31 12.02
C CYS A 6 -22.74 29.57 11.04
N LYS A 7 -22.62 29.86 9.73
CA LYS A 7 -23.09 28.98 8.66
C LYS A 7 -21.92 28.06 8.28
N ILE A 8 -22.05 26.77 8.58
CA ILE A 8 -21.10 25.75 8.11
C ILE A 8 -21.44 25.44 6.65
N PHE A 9 -20.54 25.80 5.74
CA PHE A 9 -20.61 25.38 4.35
C PHE A 9 -19.69 24.17 4.16
N LEU A 10 -20.28 22.97 4.05
CA LEU A 10 -19.57 21.81 3.53
C LEU A 10 -19.46 21.98 2.01
N THR A 11 -18.35 22.53 1.54
CA THR A 11 -18.03 22.51 0.11
C THR A 11 -17.19 21.27 -0.19
N LYS A 12 -17.64 20.49 -1.16
CA LYS A 12 -16.88 19.40 -1.76
C LYS A 12 -15.78 20.05 -2.60
N HIS A 13 -14.52 19.91 -2.19
CA HIS A 13 -13.39 20.39 -2.97
C HIS A 13 -13.19 19.50 -4.20
N GLU A 14 -13.66 19.97 -5.36
CA GLU A 14 -13.21 19.50 -6.67
C GLU A 14 -12.12 20.45 -7.15
N ASN A 15 -10.93 19.91 -7.42
CA ASN A 15 -9.80 20.65 -7.96
C ASN A 15 -10.16 21.22 -9.34
N TYR A 16 -10.10 22.53 -9.52
CA TYR A 16 -10.08 23.14 -10.85
C TYR A 16 -8.98 24.19 -10.99
N LYS A 17 -8.23 24.02 -12.09
CA LYS A 17 -7.41 25.06 -12.72
C LYS A 17 -8.27 26.27 -13.06
N SER A 18 -7.67 27.43 -12.85
CA SER A 18 -8.16 28.77 -13.10
C SER A 18 -8.71 28.98 -14.51
N ASN A 19 -9.94 29.46 -14.60
CA ASN A 19 -10.31 30.62 -15.41
C ASN A 19 -11.52 31.32 -14.78
N SER A 20 -11.33 32.60 -14.49
CA SER A 20 -12.25 33.46 -13.76
C SER A 20 -13.40 33.96 -14.63
N THR A 21 -14.63 33.73 -14.17
CA THR A 21 -15.80 34.55 -14.53
C THR A 21 -16.50 34.94 -13.25
N ILE A 22 -16.58 36.25 -13.03
CA ILE A 22 -17.25 36.90 -11.89
C ILE A 22 -18.75 36.69 -12.06
N ILE A 23 -19.40 36.05 -11.09
CA ILE A 23 -20.85 36.06 -10.94
C ILE A 23 -21.14 36.73 -9.60
N GLU A 24 -21.77 37.90 -9.65
CA GLU A 24 -22.33 38.59 -8.49
C GLU A 24 -23.38 37.71 -7.81
N GLN A 25 -23.17 37.40 -6.53
CA GLN A 25 -24.16 36.73 -5.70
C GLN A 25 -25.02 37.77 -4.97
N ASN A 26 -26.29 37.84 -5.33
CA ASN A 26 -27.32 38.53 -4.57
C ASN A 26 -27.45 37.93 -3.16
N SER A 27 -27.26 38.77 -2.15
CA SER A 27 -27.49 38.44 -0.75
C SER A 27 -28.99 38.35 -0.46
N ILE A 28 -29.50 37.14 -0.20
CA ILE A 28 -30.81 36.94 0.42
C ILE A 28 -30.59 36.63 1.90
N SER A 29 -31.01 37.56 2.77
CA SER A 29 -31.12 37.34 4.21
C SER A 29 -32.39 36.52 4.50
N ILE A 30 -32.22 35.27 4.91
CA ILE A 30 -33.31 34.44 5.45
C ILE A 30 -33.17 34.45 6.98
N SER A 31 -34.22 34.88 7.69
CA SER A 31 -34.31 34.86 9.14
C SER A 31 -34.59 33.43 9.64
N ASN A 32 -33.87 32.98 10.66
CA ASN A 32 -33.91 31.60 11.18
C ASN A 32 -35.08 31.32 12.16
N ASN A 33 -36.19 32.05 12.09
CA ASN A 33 -37.31 31.87 13.03
C ASN A 33 -38.52 31.14 12.45
N GLU A 34 -38.43 30.53 11.27
CA GLU A 34 -39.54 29.75 10.74
C GLU A 34 -39.44 28.25 11.09
N PRO A 35 -40.47 27.66 11.71
CA PRO A 35 -40.48 26.24 12.05
C PRO A 35 -40.53 25.40 10.77
N ARG A 36 -39.65 24.39 10.67
CA ARG A 36 -39.68 23.43 9.55
C ARG A 36 -40.80 22.42 9.75
N ILE A 37 -41.69 22.35 8.76
CA ILE A 37 -42.85 21.46 8.75
C ILE A 37 -42.45 20.12 8.12
N ILE A 38 -42.69 19.01 8.83
CA ILE A 38 -42.63 17.67 8.25
C ILE A 38 -44.08 17.17 8.08
N LEU A 39 -44.42 16.75 6.87
CA LEU A 39 -45.74 16.21 6.53
C LEU A 39 -45.78 14.72 6.87
N SER A 40 -46.64 14.31 7.81
CA SER A 40 -47.03 12.91 7.97
C SER A 40 -48.51 12.74 7.62
N ASN A 41 -48.78 11.81 6.71
CA ASN A 41 -50.15 11.49 6.29
C ASN A 41 -50.66 10.31 7.12
N GLN A 42 -51.62 10.56 8.00
CA GLN A 42 -52.44 9.50 8.58
C GLN A 42 -53.80 9.49 7.86
N ILE A 43 -54.11 8.37 7.22
CA ILE A 43 -55.42 8.13 6.58
C ILE A 43 -56.20 7.24 7.53
N THR A 44 -57.25 7.78 8.15
CA THR A 44 -58.25 6.98 8.85
C THR A 44 -59.47 6.80 7.94
N SER A 45 -59.74 5.56 7.54
CA SER A 45 -60.95 5.24 6.77
C SER A 45 -62.10 4.90 7.72
N SER A 46 -63.13 5.74 7.78
CA SER A 46 -64.46 5.31 8.18
C SER A 46 -65.46 5.55 7.05
N ASN A 47 -66.34 4.58 6.88
CA ASN A 47 -67.22 4.46 5.71
C ASN A 47 -68.19 5.64 5.59
N ASN A 48 -68.31 6.11 4.35
CA ASN A 48 -69.33 7.04 3.85
C ASN A 48 -69.39 8.42 4.51
N HIS A 49 -68.44 9.29 4.15
CA HIS A 49 -68.64 10.69 3.75
C HIS A 49 -67.28 11.40 3.63
N LYS A 50 -67.17 12.35 2.70
CA LYS A 50 -66.05 13.32 2.48
C LYS A 50 -64.73 13.01 3.21
N ILE A 51 -63.72 12.60 2.45
CA ILE A 51 -62.32 12.49 2.92
C ILE A 51 -61.83 13.87 3.35
N HIS A 52 -61.97 14.20 4.63
CA HIS A 52 -61.28 15.33 5.25
C HIS A 52 -59.87 14.87 5.63
N ARG A 53 -58.88 15.23 4.79
CA ARG A 53 -57.47 15.12 5.18
C ARG A 53 -57.20 16.14 6.28
N HIS A 54 -57.28 15.72 7.54
CA HIS A 54 -56.73 16.48 8.64
C HIS A 54 -55.21 16.34 8.61
N ILE A 55 -54.54 17.31 7.98
CA ILE A 55 -53.09 17.47 8.11
C ILE A 55 -52.85 17.95 9.55
N LYS A 56 -52.44 17.03 10.44
CA LYS A 56 -51.94 17.40 11.76
C LYS A 56 -50.51 17.88 11.59
N PHE A 57 -50.31 19.17 11.72
CA PHE A 57 -48.98 19.75 11.89
C PHE A 57 -48.50 19.44 13.31
N THR A 58 -47.71 18.38 13.47
CA THR A 58 -46.90 18.23 14.68
C THR A 58 -45.70 19.15 14.55
N THR A 59 -45.73 20.27 15.28
CA THR A 59 -44.55 21.07 15.56
C THR A 59 -43.60 20.20 16.37
N ILE A 60 -42.51 19.73 15.75
CA ILE A 60 -41.39 19.19 16.51
C ILE A 60 -40.87 20.36 17.34
N ASP A 61 -40.90 20.21 18.65
CA ASP A 61 -40.36 21.21 19.57
C ASP A 61 -38.90 21.45 19.17
N SER A 62 -38.58 22.66 18.71
CA SER A 62 -37.23 23.01 18.25
C SER A 62 -36.18 22.88 19.36
N SER A 63 -36.63 22.80 20.62
CA SER A 63 -35.77 22.50 21.78
C SER A 63 -35.29 21.04 21.83
N LEU A 64 -35.93 20.11 21.11
CA LEU A 64 -35.54 18.69 21.03
C LEU A 64 -34.58 18.39 19.89
N LEU A 65 -34.31 19.35 18.98
CA LEU A 65 -33.33 19.14 17.92
C LEU A 65 -31.91 19.21 18.52
N PRO A 66 -31.07 18.17 18.29
CA PRO A 66 -29.70 18.19 18.76
C PRO A 66 -28.95 19.34 18.08
N THR A 67 -28.61 20.37 18.86
CA THR A 67 -27.66 21.39 18.44
C THR A 67 -26.25 20.87 18.61
N LEU A 68 -25.29 21.44 17.88
CA LEU A 68 -23.88 21.10 18.06
C LEU A 68 -23.38 21.35 19.50
N ASP A 69 -24.04 22.25 20.23
CA ASP A 69 -23.77 22.56 21.63
C ASP A 69 -24.30 21.49 22.60
N ASN A 70 -25.24 20.65 22.17
CA ASN A 70 -25.87 19.61 22.98
C ASN A 70 -25.43 18.19 22.62
N LEU A 71 -24.71 18.00 21.50
CA LEU A 71 -24.19 16.68 21.10
C LEU A 71 -23.15 16.14 22.11
N PRO A 72 -23.24 14.90 22.60
CA PRO A 72 -22.19 14.30 23.43
C PRO A 72 -20.79 14.41 22.80
N ALA A 73 -19.77 14.63 23.62
CA ALA A 73 -18.39 14.82 23.15
C ALA A 73 -17.89 13.60 22.37
N GLU A 74 -18.36 12.41 22.73
CA GLU A 74 -18.04 11.14 22.08
C GLU A 74 -18.49 11.10 20.62
N LEU A 75 -19.66 11.68 20.30
CA LEU A 75 -20.13 11.80 18.91
C LEU A 75 -19.26 12.78 18.13
N ILE A 76 -18.82 13.86 18.79
CA ILE A 76 -17.92 14.83 18.16
C ILE A 76 -16.54 14.17 17.92
N TYR A 77 -16.00 13.41 18.87
CA TYR A 77 -14.79 12.63 18.68
C TYR A 77 -14.91 11.63 17.53
N TYR A 78 -16.06 10.95 17.39
CA TYR A 78 -16.29 10.07 16.25
C TYR A 78 -16.28 10.82 14.91
N ILE A 79 -16.80 12.05 14.87
CA ILE A 79 -16.69 12.93 13.69
C ILE A 79 -15.22 13.31 13.45
N LEU A 80 -14.49 13.72 14.50
CA LEU A 80 -13.06 14.08 14.39
C LEU A 80 -12.21 12.89 13.91
N ASP A 81 -12.50 11.66 14.33
CA ASP A 81 -11.82 10.44 13.87
C ASP A 81 -11.97 10.22 12.34
N GLN A 82 -12.95 10.84 11.69
CA GLN A 82 -13.17 10.77 10.23
C GLN A 82 -12.58 11.97 9.46
N LEU A 83 -12.04 12.97 10.16
CA LEU A 83 -11.48 14.18 9.57
C LEU A 83 -9.96 14.18 9.70
N ASN A 84 -9.28 14.67 8.68
CA ASN A 84 -7.84 14.91 8.80
C ASN A 84 -7.56 16.13 9.70
N THR A 85 -6.37 16.16 10.28
CA THR A 85 -5.92 17.23 11.20
C THR A 85 -6.07 18.63 10.58
N TYR A 86 -5.83 18.75 9.28
CA TYR A 86 -6.02 20.01 8.55
C TYR A 86 -7.47 20.49 8.60
N THR A 87 -8.44 19.65 8.26
CA THR A 87 -9.87 20.00 8.27
C THR A 87 -10.34 20.35 9.68
N ILE A 88 -9.84 19.67 10.71
CA ILE A 88 -10.20 19.97 12.10
C ILE A 88 -9.79 21.40 12.46
N PHE A 89 -8.52 21.76 12.27
CA PHE A 89 -8.03 23.08 12.66
C PHE A 89 -8.54 24.22 11.76
N THR A 90 -8.85 23.94 10.51
CA THR A 90 -9.33 25.00 9.58
C THR A 90 -10.83 25.22 9.63
N SER A 91 -11.61 24.16 9.86
CA SER A 91 -13.06 24.22 9.72
C SER A 91 -13.80 24.19 11.06
N LEU A 92 -13.20 23.62 12.11
CA LEU A 92 -13.87 23.43 13.41
C LEU A 92 -13.26 24.30 14.53
N TYR A 93 -11.99 24.66 14.40
CA TYR A 93 -11.35 25.57 15.35
C TYR A 93 -11.91 27.00 15.22
N ASN A 94 -12.10 27.68 16.35
CA ASN A 94 -12.69 29.01 16.47
C ASN A 94 -14.15 29.14 16.00
N VAL A 95 -14.87 28.02 15.80
CA VAL A 95 -16.31 28.04 15.51
C VAL A 95 -17.12 28.36 16.77
N CYS A 96 -16.88 27.63 17.86
CA CYS A 96 -17.44 27.92 19.18
C CYS A 96 -16.53 27.43 20.31
N ASN A 97 -16.71 27.99 21.52
CA ASN A 97 -15.89 27.66 22.68
C ASN A 97 -15.93 26.16 23.02
N ARG A 98 -17.10 25.53 22.88
CA ARG A 98 -17.29 24.11 23.17
C ARG A 98 -16.45 23.24 22.24
N LEU A 99 -16.50 23.49 20.92
CA LEU A 99 -15.67 22.79 19.95
C LEU A 99 -14.19 23.02 20.23
N ASN A 100 -13.78 24.25 20.54
CA ASN A 100 -12.39 24.53 20.91
C ASN A 100 -11.94 23.71 22.12
N SER A 101 -12.78 23.61 23.17
CA SER A 101 -12.48 22.76 24.33
C SER A 101 -12.35 21.29 23.95
N ILE A 102 -13.25 20.78 23.10
CA ILE A 102 -13.23 19.38 22.64
C ILE A 102 -11.98 19.09 21.78
N ILE A 103 -11.64 19.98 20.85
CA ILE A 103 -10.43 19.90 20.01
C ILE A 103 -9.17 19.94 20.89
N HIS A 104 -9.17 20.74 21.96
CA HIS A 104 -8.06 20.85 22.90
C HIS A 104 -7.88 19.60 23.79
N THR A 105 -8.95 18.82 24.01
CA THR A 105 -8.86 17.54 24.75
C THR A 105 -8.75 16.32 23.84
N TYR A 106 -8.98 16.47 22.54
CA TYR A 106 -8.84 15.39 21.57
C TYR A 106 -7.36 14.99 21.43
N ASP A 107 -7.08 13.69 21.46
CA ASP A 107 -5.74 13.15 21.68
C ASP A 107 -5.34 12.07 20.66
N ARG A 108 -5.99 12.11 19.48
CA ARG A 108 -5.84 11.11 18.40
C ARG A 108 -5.52 11.75 17.06
N TYR A 109 -4.76 12.85 17.06
CA TYR A 109 -4.40 13.49 15.80
C TYR A 109 -3.42 12.62 15.00
N ASP A 110 -3.73 12.45 13.73
CA ASP A 110 -2.81 11.96 12.72
C ASP A 110 -2.28 13.17 11.94
N LEU A 111 -1.11 13.67 12.37
CA LEU A 111 -0.48 14.85 11.84
C LEU A 111 0.37 14.48 10.61
N ASN A 112 -0.13 14.80 9.42
CA ASN A 112 0.58 14.57 8.17
C ASN A 112 1.14 15.87 7.58
N LEU A 113 2.47 15.99 7.53
CA LEU A 113 3.18 17.17 7.01
C LEU A 113 3.81 16.95 5.63
N ASN A 114 3.50 15.86 4.93
CA ASN A 114 4.15 15.50 3.66
C ASN A 114 3.96 16.53 2.53
N SER A 115 2.87 17.29 2.54
CA SER A 115 2.52 18.25 1.47
C SER A 115 1.82 19.49 2.01
N ILE A 116 2.17 19.89 3.24
CA ILE A 116 1.59 21.07 3.89
C ILE A 116 2.32 22.34 3.45
N SER A 117 1.58 23.41 3.13
CA SER A 117 2.21 24.71 2.87
C SER A 117 2.77 25.32 4.16
N MET A 118 3.84 26.11 4.07
CA MET A 118 4.50 26.71 5.24
C MET A 118 3.57 27.55 6.14
N SER A 119 2.64 28.33 5.57
CA SER A 119 1.68 29.12 6.34
C SER A 119 0.79 28.25 7.23
N TYR A 120 0.27 27.15 6.66
CA TYR A 120 -0.53 26.17 7.38
C TYR A 120 0.28 25.39 8.40
N PHE A 121 1.52 25.04 8.06
CA PHE A 121 2.41 24.38 8.99
C PHE A 121 2.62 25.23 10.26
N HIS A 122 2.96 26.52 10.12
CA HIS A 122 3.07 27.42 11.26
C HIS A 122 1.76 27.53 12.05
N HIS A 123 0.62 27.61 11.36
CA HIS A 123 -0.68 27.66 12.00
C HIS A 123 -0.95 26.41 12.86
N ILE A 124 -0.77 25.21 12.30
CA ILE A 124 -0.99 23.96 13.03
C ILE A 124 0.00 23.83 14.19
N CYS A 125 1.28 24.11 13.96
CA CYS A 125 2.30 24.06 15.02
C CYS A 125 2.00 25.02 16.19
N SER A 126 1.30 26.14 15.95
CA SER A 126 0.89 27.05 17.02
C SER A 126 -0.28 26.54 17.87
N LEU A 127 -1.05 25.57 17.36
CA LEU A 127 -2.29 25.09 17.99
C LEU A 127 -2.15 23.71 18.62
N ILE A 128 -1.19 22.90 18.15
CA ILE A 128 -1.11 21.48 18.49
C ILE A 128 -0.23 21.24 19.72
N HIS A 129 -0.68 20.36 20.61
CA HIS A 129 0.13 19.87 21.71
C HIS A 129 0.73 18.50 21.37
N PRO A 130 2.03 18.27 21.63
CA PRO A 130 2.68 16.99 21.32
C PRO A 130 1.97 15.77 21.90
N GLU A 131 1.41 15.88 23.10
CA GLU A 131 0.70 14.79 23.77
C GLU A 131 -0.58 14.35 23.06
N GLN A 132 -1.10 15.14 22.12
CA GLN A 132 -2.32 14.84 21.36
C GLN A 132 -2.04 14.08 20.05
N ILE A 133 -0.78 13.95 19.65
CA ILE A 133 -0.41 13.30 18.39
C ILE A 133 -0.26 11.80 18.59
N ARG A 134 -0.96 11.06 17.74
CA ARG A 134 -0.89 9.60 17.68
C ARG A 134 -0.06 9.12 16.49
N SER A 135 -0.19 9.77 15.34
CA SER A 135 0.62 9.51 14.15
C SER A 135 1.27 10.80 13.66
N LEU A 136 2.54 10.72 13.30
CA LEU A 136 3.31 11.85 12.77
C LEU A 136 3.93 11.44 11.44
N THR A 137 3.69 12.24 10.40
CA THR A 137 4.42 12.16 9.13
C THR A 137 5.25 13.42 8.94
N LEU A 138 6.57 13.25 8.89
CA LEU A 138 7.55 14.31 8.61
C LEU A 138 8.10 14.14 7.20
N SER A 139 8.27 15.25 6.48
CA SER A 139 8.88 15.23 5.15
C SER A 139 9.65 16.49 4.84
N ASP A 140 10.79 16.34 4.17
CA ASP A 140 11.60 17.40 3.55
C ASP A 140 11.54 17.27 2.01
N GLY A 141 10.35 17.01 1.46
CA GLY A 141 10.15 17.01 0.00
C GLY A 141 10.41 18.37 -0.67
N ASN A 142 10.43 18.38 -2.00
CA ASN A 142 10.77 19.56 -2.81
C ASN A 142 9.99 20.85 -2.45
N ASP A 143 8.73 20.73 -2.06
CA ASP A 143 7.89 21.89 -1.71
C ASP A 143 8.14 22.40 -0.28
N ASN A 144 8.81 21.61 0.57
CA ASN A 144 8.89 21.78 2.02
C ASN A 144 10.32 21.64 2.57
N VAL A 145 11.33 22.05 1.81
CA VAL A 145 12.74 21.92 2.20
C VAL A 145 13.02 22.59 3.56
N GLY A 146 13.53 21.81 4.51
CA GLY A 146 13.90 22.26 5.86
C GLY A 146 12.74 22.34 6.85
N LEU A 147 11.55 21.86 6.48
CA LEU A 147 10.39 21.75 7.38
C LEU A 147 10.72 20.86 8.56
N VAL A 148 11.37 19.72 8.34
CA VAL A 148 11.75 18.78 9.40
C VAL A 148 12.69 19.46 10.38
N LYS A 149 13.72 20.15 9.87
CA LYS A 149 14.67 20.91 10.71
C LYS A 149 13.95 21.94 11.57
N PHE A 150 13.01 22.68 10.99
CA PHE A 150 12.23 23.66 11.75
C PHE A 150 11.31 22.96 12.76
N PHE A 151 10.67 21.86 12.41
CA PHE A 151 9.82 21.10 13.32
C PHE A 151 10.60 20.60 14.53
N LEU A 152 11.76 19.95 14.32
CA LEU A 152 12.63 19.43 15.38
C LEU A 152 13.24 20.53 16.25
N LYS A 153 13.31 21.78 15.75
CA LYS A 153 13.70 22.94 16.57
C LYS A 153 12.62 23.35 17.58
N ASN A 154 11.34 23.16 17.24
CA ASN A 154 10.22 23.56 18.08
C ASN A 154 9.65 22.41 18.92
N PHE A 155 9.84 21.17 18.46
CA PHE A 155 9.29 19.99 19.10
C PHE A 155 10.36 18.92 19.28
N HIS A 156 10.42 18.38 20.49
CA HIS A 156 11.22 17.19 20.81
C HIS A 156 10.38 15.94 20.55
N ILE A 157 10.88 14.96 19.81
CA ILE A 157 10.09 13.75 19.48
C ILE A 157 9.69 12.96 20.76
N GLU A 158 10.48 13.08 21.83
CA GLU A 158 10.18 12.49 23.13
C GLU A 158 8.94 13.11 23.81
N SER A 159 8.56 14.33 23.44
CA SER A 159 7.38 15.01 23.99
C SER A 159 6.05 14.42 23.49
N PHE A 160 6.08 13.68 22.37
CA PHE A 160 4.91 13.04 21.79
C PHE A 160 4.62 11.71 22.51
N LYS A 161 4.19 11.81 23.77
CA LYS A 161 3.96 10.68 24.69
C LYS A 161 2.95 9.64 24.19
N ARG A 162 2.19 9.93 23.15
CA ARG A 162 1.18 9.03 22.56
C ARG A 162 1.50 8.62 21.13
N LEU A 163 2.70 8.94 20.65
CA LEU A 163 3.14 8.64 19.31
C LEU A 163 3.24 7.12 19.12
N HIS A 164 2.36 6.59 18.28
CA HIS A 164 2.30 5.17 17.94
C HIS A 164 2.81 4.90 16.52
N SER A 165 2.80 5.90 15.65
CA SER A 165 3.20 5.77 14.26
C SER A 165 4.04 6.97 13.83
N LEU A 166 5.21 6.71 13.26
CA LEU A 166 6.11 7.71 12.74
C LEU A 166 6.42 7.37 11.29
N THR A 167 6.17 8.31 10.38
CA THR A 167 6.50 8.20 8.96
C THR A 167 7.48 9.31 8.60
N LEU A 168 8.62 8.94 8.02
CA LEU A 168 9.68 9.84 7.59
C LEU A 168 9.78 9.74 6.07
N VAL A 169 9.66 10.86 5.35
CA VAL A 169 9.60 10.88 3.88
C VAL A 169 10.62 11.87 3.33
N ASN A 170 11.58 11.39 2.54
CA ASN A 170 12.63 12.19 1.89
C ASN A 170 13.34 13.12 2.89
N ILE A 171 13.85 12.54 3.99
CA ILE A 171 14.67 13.27 4.96
C ILE A 171 16.11 12.86 4.70
N ASP A 172 16.81 13.75 4.02
CA ASP A 172 18.13 13.50 3.45
C ASP A 172 19.26 13.91 4.41
N ASP A 173 18.95 14.75 5.40
CA ASP A 173 19.90 15.17 6.42
C ASP A 173 20.14 14.07 7.47
N ASN A 174 21.31 13.43 7.38
CA ASN A 174 21.77 12.41 8.34
C ASN A 174 21.74 12.90 9.80
N GLU A 175 22.05 14.16 10.10
CA GLU A 175 22.02 14.68 11.47
C GLU A 175 20.59 14.71 12.03
N GLN A 176 19.61 15.08 11.18
CA GLN A 176 18.21 15.10 11.57
C GLN A 176 17.67 13.67 11.76
N MET A 177 18.04 12.74 10.89
CA MET A 177 17.66 11.33 11.02
C MET A 177 18.19 10.72 12.31
N ILE A 178 19.47 10.97 12.64
CA ILE A 178 20.07 10.54 13.91
C ILE A 178 19.29 11.11 15.09
N LYS A 179 19.00 12.42 15.10
CA LYS A 179 18.20 13.06 16.16
C LYS A 179 16.83 12.39 16.29
N ILE A 180 16.13 12.17 15.19
CA ILE A 180 14.81 11.53 15.20
C ILE A 180 14.89 10.14 15.82
N PHE A 181 15.83 9.30 15.38
CA PHE A 181 15.93 7.92 15.85
C PHE A 181 16.31 7.81 17.32
N LEU A 182 17.26 8.63 17.78
CA LEU A 182 17.62 8.71 19.20
C LEU A 182 16.42 9.15 20.06
N SER A 183 15.54 9.98 19.51
CA SER A 183 14.35 10.49 20.18
C SER A 183 13.08 9.62 20.02
N ILE A 184 13.14 8.49 19.30
CA ILE A 184 11.99 7.58 19.16
C ILE A 184 11.57 7.08 20.55
N THR A 185 10.29 7.20 20.87
CA THR A 185 9.75 6.75 22.15
C THR A 185 9.56 5.23 22.19
N ASP A 186 9.58 4.67 23.40
CA ASP A 186 9.26 3.26 23.62
C ASP A 186 7.79 2.92 23.32
N GLN A 187 6.93 3.88 22.99
CA GLN A 187 5.53 3.61 22.65
C GLN A 187 5.29 3.42 21.15
N LEU A 188 6.32 3.69 20.33
CA LEU A 188 6.22 3.62 18.89
C LEU A 188 5.93 2.19 18.44
N LYS A 189 4.82 2.00 17.71
CA LYS A 189 4.39 0.69 17.18
C LYS A 189 4.72 0.51 15.71
N ILE A 190 4.77 1.61 14.96
CA ILE A 190 4.96 1.61 13.51
C ILE A 190 6.01 2.66 13.15
N LEU A 191 7.04 2.23 12.44
CA LEU A 191 8.04 3.10 11.83
C LEU A 191 8.00 2.91 10.31
N SER A 192 7.84 4.00 9.57
CA SER A 192 7.89 4.00 8.12
C SER A 192 8.94 5.00 7.66
N ILE A 193 9.90 4.55 6.85
CA ILE A 193 10.92 5.39 6.25
C ILE A 193 10.77 5.26 4.74
N LYS A 194 10.64 6.40 4.06
CA LYS A 194 10.50 6.52 2.61
C LYS A 194 11.58 7.46 2.12
N ASN A 195 12.76 6.94 1.81
CA ASN A 195 13.80 7.72 1.16
C ASN A 195 14.25 7.02 -0.12
N SER A 196 13.72 7.51 -1.23
CA SER A 196 14.08 7.04 -2.57
C SER A 196 15.19 7.88 -3.21
N ASN A 197 15.61 8.98 -2.57
CA ASN A 197 16.43 10.00 -3.22
C ASN A 197 17.89 10.02 -2.76
N GLU A 198 18.19 9.66 -1.51
CA GLU A 198 19.54 9.77 -0.97
C GLU A 198 20.03 8.55 -0.15
N TYR A 199 21.34 8.53 0.10
CA TYR A 199 22.04 7.50 0.86
C TYR A 199 22.14 7.90 2.32
N TYR A 200 21.81 6.97 3.22
CA TYR A 200 22.10 7.07 4.63
C TYR A 200 23.49 6.51 4.90
N ASN A 201 24.28 7.20 5.72
CA ASN A 201 25.57 6.68 6.13
C ASN A 201 25.40 5.54 7.16
N ASP A 202 26.49 4.78 7.38
CA ASP A 202 26.49 3.64 8.30
C ASP A 202 26.02 4.01 9.70
N THR A 203 26.39 5.20 10.21
CA THR A 203 25.95 5.67 11.53
C THR A 203 24.44 5.81 11.64
N VAL A 204 23.77 6.33 10.60
CA VAL A 204 22.29 6.41 10.58
C VAL A 204 21.68 5.02 10.58
N ILE A 205 22.25 4.08 9.82
CA ILE A 205 21.79 2.69 9.74
C ILE A 205 21.97 1.97 11.08
N ASP A 206 23.12 2.12 11.75
CA ASP A 206 23.39 1.51 13.05
C ASP A 206 22.39 1.99 14.12
N ILE A 207 22.11 3.29 14.13
CA ILE A 207 21.14 3.89 15.06
C ILE A 207 19.70 3.49 14.69
N LEU A 208 19.40 3.32 13.41
CA LEU A 208 18.14 2.74 12.95
C LEU A 208 17.99 1.31 13.48
N MET A 209 18.99 0.44 13.33
CA MET A 209 18.94 -0.94 13.82
C MET A 209 18.71 -0.98 15.34
N THR A 210 19.33 -0.07 16.10
CA THR A 210 19.07 0.09 17.53
C THR A 210 17.60 0.46 17.81
N SER A 211 17.00 1.31 16.97
CA SER A 211 15.58 1.67 17.07
C SER A 211 14.63 0.53 16.71
N ILE A 212 15.06 -0.36 15.79
CA ILE A 212 14.30 -1.53 15.37
C ILE A 212 14.17 -2.56 16.50
N GLY A 213 15.20 -2.71 17.32
CA GLY A 213 15.20 -3.60 18.49
C GLY A 213 14.26 -3.18 19.62
N LYS A 214 13.56 -2.04 19.51
CA LYS A 214 12.64 -1.57 20.57
C LYS A 214 11.43 -2.49 20.73
N LYS A 215 11.13 -2.82 21.99
CA LYS A 215 10.11 -3.81 22.39
C LYS A 215 8.71 -3.60 21.81
N PHE A 216 8.33 -2.34 21.63
CA PHE A 216 6.97 -2.01 21.21
C PHE A 216 6.86 -1.76 19.70
N LEU A 217 7.97 -1.78 18.97
CA LEU A 217 7.94 -1.65 17.52
C LEU A 217 7.48 -2.97 16.91
N HIS A 218 6.32 -2.94 16.24
CA HIS A 218 5.69 -4.13 15.69
C HIS A 218 5.65 -4.14 14.17
N LYS A 219 5.73 -2.97 13.54
CA LYS A 219 5.67 -2.85 12.09
C LYS A 219 6.76 -1.91 11.61
N ILE A 220 7.44 -2.33 10.57
CA ILE A 220 8.41 -1.49 9.89
C ILE A 220 8.16 -1.48 8.38
N TYR A 221 8.27 -0.30 7.81
CA TYR A 221 8.31 -0.07 6.39
C TYR A 221 9.61 0.66 6.09
N LEU A 222 10.50 0.06 5.32
CA LEU A 222 11.77 0.66 4.90
C LEU A 222 11.77 0.71 3.38
N ASP A 223 11.70 1.91 2.83
CA ASP A 223 11.96 2.17 1.43
C ASP A 223 13.25 2.98 1.34
N ILE A 224 14.30 2.25 1.02
CA ILE A 224 15.69 2.68 1.03
C ILE A 224 16.36 2.16 -0.24
N ASP A 225 15.63 2.14 -1.37
CA ASP A 225 16.07 1.56 -2.64
C ASP A 225 17.38 2.15 -3.16
N LYS A 226 17.78 3.36 -2.79
CA LYS A 226 19.13 3.85 -3.14
C LYS A 226 20.22 3.28 -2.27
N ASN A 227 19.94 2.90 -1.03
CA ASN A 227 20.86 2.18 -0.15
C ASN A 227 20.97 0.69 -0.54
N ARG A 228 21.04 0.40 -1.86
CA ARG A 228 21.23 -0.95 -2.43
C ARG A 228 22.41 -1.70 -1.84
N PHE A 229 23.39 -0.95 -1.34
CA PHE A 229 24.54 -1.45 -0.60
C PHE A 229 24.30 -1.45 0.90
N LEU A 230 23.09 -1.83 1.35
CA LEU A 230 22.94 -2.42 2.66
C LEU A 230 23.83 -3.66 2.67
N ASN A 231 25.12 -3.44 2.90
CA ASN A 231 26.16 -4.45 2.83
C ASN A 231 25.76 -5.59 3.76
N SER A 232 26.31 -6.77 3.49
CA SER A 232 26.27 -7.91 4.43
C SER A 232 26.70 -7.56 5.87
N SER A 233 27.24 -6.36 6.10
CA SER A 233 27.59 -5.80 7.40
C SER A 233 26.42 -5.31 8.25
N ILE A 234 25.17 -5.25 7.76
CA ILE A 234 24.05 -4.85 8.61
C ILE A 234 23.77 -5.93 9.65
N ILE A 235 24.02 -5.56 10.90
CA ILE A 235 23.71 -6.37 12.06
C ILE A 235 22.24 -6.10 12.41
N TRP A 236 21.39 -7.08 12.11
CA TRP A 236 20.01 -7.04 12.57
C TRP A 236 19.99 -7.23 14.10
N PRO A 237 19.17 -6.47 14.85
CA PRO A 237 19.17 -6.57 16.31
C PRO A 237 18.66 -7.94 16.80
N ASP A 238 19.36 -8.52 17.78
CA ASP A 238 19.19 -9.92 18.23
C ASP A 238 17.77 -10.29 18.70
N GLU A 239 16.99 -9.32 19.19
CA GLU A 239 15.63 -9.54 19.72
C GLU A 239 14.62 -8.53 19.16
N CYS A 240 13.95 -8.89 18.06
CA CYS A 240 12.88 -8.09 17.47
C CYS A 240 11.47 -8.54 17.89
N PHE A 241 10.61 -7.55 18.15
CA PHE A 241 9.18 -7.75 18.41
C PHE A 241 8.30 -7.46 17.17
N LEU A 242 8.96 -7.33 16.02
CA LEU A 242 8.33 -7.10 14.73
C LEU A 242 7.38 -8.25 14.37
N LYS A 243 6.21 -7.86 13.87
CA LYS A 243 5.16 -8.75 13.35
C LYS A 243 4.99 -8.57 11.85
N GLU A 244 5.30 -7.39 11.32
CA GLU A 244 5.20 -7.07 9.90
C GLU A 244 6.42 -6.26 9.44
N ILE A 245 7.06 -6.70 8.35
CA ILE A 245 8.17 -6.00 7.71
C ILE A 245 7.83 -5.80 6.23
N LYS A 246 8.06 -4.59 5.72
CA LYS A 246 8.06 -4.27 4.29
C LYS A 246 9.36 -3.56 3.93
N LEU A 247 10.15 -4.18 3.07
CA LEU A 247 11.40 -3.65 2.53
C LEU A 247 11.22 -3.30 1.06
N ILE A 248 11.60 -2.08 0.66
CA ILE A 248 11.71 -1.65 -0.74
C ILE A 248 13.16 -1.27 -1.00
N GLY A 249 13.77 -1.96 -1.97
CA GLY A 249 15.21 -1.94 -2.25
C GLY A 249 15.82 -3.32 -2.12
N LEU A 250 17.07 -3.49 -2.56
CA LEU A 250 17.74 -4.80 -2.54
C LEU A 250 17.73 -5.45 -1.16
N CYS A 251 17.22 -6.67 -1.09
CA CYS A 251 17.24 -7.52 0.10
C CYS A 251 17.95 -8.81 -0.26
N ASN A 252 19.22 -8.95 0.08
CA ASN A 252 19.94 -10.19 -0.16
C ASN A 252 19.54 -11.30 0.82
N ILE A 253 19.90 -12.54 0.47
CA ILE A 253 19.60 -13.73 1.27
C ILE A 253 20.17 -13.63 2.68
N THR A 254 21.36 -13.07 2.87
CA THR A 254 21.99 -12.94 4.20
C THR A 254 21.17 -12.03 5.11
N LEU A 255 20.77 -10.83 4.64
CA LEU A 255 19.90 -9.93 5.39
C LEU A 255 18.53 -10.58 5.64
N PHE A 256 17.95 -11.22 4.63
CA PHE A 256 16.67 -11.93 4.77
C PHE A 256 16.73 -13.00 5.87
N ARG A 257 17.80 -13.79 5.92
CA ARG A 257 18.04 -14.79 6.97
C ARG A 257 18.18 -14.16 8.35
N ASN A 258 18.98 -13.10 8.47
CA ASN A 258 19.15 -12.40 9.73
C ASN A 258 17.82 -11.86 10.25
N ILE A 259 17.00 -11.27 9.38
CA ILE A 259 15.65 -10.80 9.74
C ILE A 259 14.81 -11.95 10.30
N LEU A 260 14.77 -13.09 9.61
CA LEU A 260 13.97 -14.24 10.05
C LEU A 260 14.49 -14.85 11.36
N LEU A 261 15.80 -14.98 11.50
CA LEU A 261 16.45 -15.54 12.69
C LEU A 261 16.13 -14.71 13.94
N TYR A 262 16.29 -13.39 13.84
CA TYR A 262 16.21 -12.47 14.97
C TYR A 262 14.83 -11.82 15.16
N SER A 263 13.86 -12.11 14.30
CA SER A 263 12.47 -11.65 14.41
C SER A 263 11.48 -12.81 14.61
N PRO A 264 11.53 -13.53 15.75
CA PRO A 264 10.73 -14.74 15.96
C PRO A 264 9.21 -14.49 15.92
N ASN A 265 8.76 -13.25 16.13
CA ASN A 265 7.34 -12.88 16.11
C ASN A 265 6.83 -12.46 14.73
N LEU A 266 7.69 -12.49 13.71
CA LEU A 266 7.37 -12.02 12.37
C LEU A 266 6.32 -12.93 11.73
N LYS A 267 5.22 -12.33 11.27
CA LYS A 267 4.10 -13.03 10.63
C LYS A 267 3.93 -12.64 9.17
N LYS A 268 4.32 -11.42 8.81
CA LYS A 268 4.24 -10.90 7.45
C LYS A 268 5.58 -10.31 7.03
N PHE A 269 6.08 -10.78 5.90
CA PHE A 269 7.29 -10.25 5.30
C PHE A 269 7.03 -9.89 3.84
N GLN A 270 7.42 -8.68 3.46
CA GLN A 270 7.37 -8.21 2.09
C GLN A 270 8.73 -7.63 1.72
N ALA A 271 9.33 -8.11 0.64
CA ALA A 271 10.55 -7.55 0.07
C ALA A 271 10.32 -7.25 -1.41
N TYR A 272 10.91 -6.15 -1.87
CA TYR A 272 11.04 -5.81 -3.28
C TYR A 272 12.50 -6.08 -3.66
N ASP A 273 12.77 -6.53 -4.88
CA ASP A 273 14.14 -6.74 -5.39
C ASP A 273 14.95 -7.68 -4.45
N ILE A 274 14.35 -8.81 -4.07
CA ILE A 274 15.04 -9.84 -3.28
C ILE A 274 16.05 -10.57 -4.18
N ASP A 275 17.28 -10.67 -3.69
CA ASP A 275 18.38 -11.35 -4.36
C ASP A 275 18.77 -12.61 -3.57
N LEU A 276 18.59 -13.78 -4.18
CA LEU A 276 18.97 -15.06 -3.59
C LEU A 276 20.31 -15.58 -4.13
N ASP A 277 21.02 -14.79 -4.93
CA ASP A 277 22.21 -15.21 -5.67
C ASP A 277 23.51 -14.98 -4.89
N ASP A 278 23.54 -14.01 -3.97
CA ASP A 278 24.71 -13.63 -3.16
C ASP A 278 25.45 -14.79 -2.43
N GLU A 279 24.80 -15.93 -2.22
CA GLU A 279 25.40 -17.12 -1.57
C GLU A 279 25.48 -18.36 -2.49
N TRP A 280 25.01 -18.26 -3.72
CA TRP A 280 25.04 -19.36 -4.69
C TRP A 280 26.28 -19.16 -5.56
N ILE A 281 27.39 -19.77 -5.14
CA ILE A 281 28.58 -19.87 -5.99
C ILE A 281 28.22 -20.88 -7.08
N ASP A 282 28.15 -20.42 -8.33
CA ASP A 282 27.95 -21.31 -9.47
C ASP A 282 29.15 -22.25 -9.59
N ASP A 283 28.89 -23.56 -9.58
CA ASP A 283 29.88 -24.65 -9.51
C ASP A 283 30.85 -24.70 -10.71
N ASP A 284 30.60 -23.87 -11.72
CA ASP A 284 31.12 -24.03 -13.08
C ASP A 284 32.47 -23.34 -13.32
N ASP A 285 32.92 -22.42 -12.46
CA ASP A 285 34.14 -21.63 -12.72
C ASP A 285 35.40 -22.13 -12.00
N ASP A 286 35.30 -23.04 -11.03
CA ASP A 286 36.45 -23.64 -10.35
C ASP A 286 36.51 -25.16 -10.57
N GLU A 287 37.02 -25.56 -11.74
CA GLU A 287 37.39 -26.96 -12.05
C GLU A 287 38.49 -27.51 -11.11
N ASN A 288 39.13 -26.66 -10.31
CA ASN A 288 40.23 -27.03 -9.42
C ASN A 288 39.83 -27.14 -7.93
N GLU A 289 38.59 -26.84 -7.54
CA GLU A 289 38.15 -27.02 -6.16
C GLU A 289 37.86 -28.48 -5.85
N ASN A 290 38.41 -28.95 -4.72
CA ASN A 290 38.26 -30.31 -4.22
C ASN A 290 36.76 -30.66 -4.08
N GLU A 291 36.33 -31.83 -4.54
CA GLU A 291 34.91 -32.27 -4.46
C GLU A 291 34.33 -32.19 -3.04
N ASN A 292 35.18 -32.33 -2.01
CA ASN A 292 34.76 -32.20 -0.61
C ASN A 292 34.43 -30.76 -0.21
N ASP A 293 35.14 -29.76 -0.76
CA ASP A 293 34.87 -28.34 -0.48
C ASP A 293 33.59 -27.87 -1.19
N LYS A 294 33.25 -28.47 -2.34
CA LYS A 294 31.96 -28.24 -3.01
C LYS A 294 30.78 -28.78 -2.17
N ILE A 295 30.91 -29.96 -1.55
CA ILE A 295 29.81 -30.56 -0.76
C ILE A 295 29.47 -29.75 0.51
N GLU A 296 30.46 -29.12 1.17
CA GLU A 296 30.20 -28.31 2.37
C GLU A 296 29.56 -26.94 2.07
N ARG A 297 29.85 -26.34 0.91
CA ARG A 297 29.30 -25.02 0.53
C ARG A 297 27.82 -25.06 0.17
N HIS A 298 27.30 -26.19 -0.30
CA HIS A 298 25.92 -26.31 -0.77
C HIS A 298 24.90 -26.61 0.32
N GLN A 299 25.35 -26.82 1.55
CA GLN A 299 24.45 -26.99 2.69
C GLN A 299 24.00 -25.64 3.20
N LEU A 300 23.18 -24.94 2.39
CA LEU A 300 22.43 -23.78 2.84
C LEU A 300 21.67 -24.16 4.12
N HIS A 301 22.10 -23.59 5.25
CA HIS A 301 21.53 -23.92 6.54
C HIS A 301 20.03 -23.58 6.55
N PRO A 302 19.17 -24.46 7.11
CA PRO A 302 17.74 -24.18 7.22
C PRO A 302 17.53 -22.90 8.02
N ILE A 303 16.60 -22.06 7.57
CA ILE A 303 16.28 -20.80 8.25
C ILE A 303 15.43 -21.12 9.48
N LEU A 304 16.12 -21.21 10.62
CA LEU A 304 15.50 -21.31 11.93
C LEU A 304 14.52 -20.13 12.10
N ASN A 305 13.29 -20.40 12.57
CA ASN A 305 12.18 -19.44 12.75
C ASN A 305 11.36 -19.04 11.50
N ALA A 306 11.65 -19.54 10.30
CA ALA A 306 10.81 -19.31 9.11
C ALA A 306 9.36 -19.79 9.29
N SER A 307 9.12 -20.76 10.17
CA SER A 307 7.81 -21.38 10.37
C SER A 307 6.72 -20.42 10.84
N ASN A 308 7.02 -19.25 11.42
CA ASN A 308 6.01 -18.32 11.93
C ASN A 308 5.41 -17.39 10.85
N ILE A 309 5.99 -17.36 9.65
CA ILE A 309 5.51 -16.52 8.56
C ILE A 309 4.21 -17.08 7.99
N ILE A 310 3.16 -16.25 8.03
CA ILE A 310 1.83 -16.56 7.50
C ILE A 310 1.65 -15.91 6.12
N SER A 311 2.31 -14.77 5.88
CA SER A 311 2.22 -14.00 4.64
C SER A 311 3.61 -13.65 4.13
N LEU A 312 3.93 -14.09 2.92
CA LEU A 312 5.19 -13.77 2.24
C LEU A 312 4.89 -13.05 0.92
N SER A 313 5.58 -11.94 0.66
CA SER A 313 5.44 -11.17 -0.56
C SER A 313 6.82 -10.84 -1.12
N LEU A 314 7.21 -11.49 -2.21
CA LEU A 314 8.46 -11.23 -2.91
C LEU A 314 8.12 -10.56 -4.23
N ILE A 315 8.54 -9.31 -4.40
CA ILE A 315 8.18 -8.45 -5.53
C ILE A 315 9.45 -8.11 -6.30
N TYR A 316 9.43 -8.16 -7.63
CA TYR A 316 10.64 -8.07 -8.46
C TYR A 316 11.72 -9.08 -8.07
N ALA A 317 11.29 -10.28 -7.66
CA ALA A 317 12.21 -11.34 -7.29
C ALA A 317 12.84 -11.94 -8.55
N ARG A 318 14.18 -11.96 -8.65
CA ARG A 318 14.92 -12.47 -9.82
C ARG A 318 15.47 -13.87 -9.57
N ASN A 319 14.68 -14.71 -8.94
CA ASN A 319 15.16 -15.99 -8.43
C ASN A 319 14.81 -17.13 -9.38
N GLU A 320 15.76 -18.01 -9.60
CA GLU A 320 15.51 -19.30 -10.23
C GLU A 320 14.58 -20.15 -9.37
N MET A 321 13.81 -21.01 -10.03
CA MET A 321 12.86 -21.91 -9.41
C MET A 321 13.53 -22.88 -8.42
N LYS A 322 14.78 -23.27 -8.65
CA LYS A 322 15.55 -24.11 -7.70
C LYS A 322 15.70 -23.40 -6.34
N LYS A 323 15.94 -22.10 -6.34
CA LYS A 323 16.07 -21.28 -5.11
C LYS A 323 14.73 -21.15 -4.40
N ILE A 324 13.65 -20.97 -5.17
CA ILE A 324 12.28 -20.94 -4.65
C ILE A 324 11.87 -22.28 -4.04
N GLU A 325 12.23 -23.40 -4.67
CA GLU A 325 12.01 -24.74 -4.14
C GLU A 325 12.78 -25.02 -2.87
N TRP A 326 13.99 -24.49 -2.72
CA TRP A 326 14.74 -24.59 -1.48
C TRP A 326 14.12 -23.69 -0.38
N LEU A 327 13.71 -22.48 -0.74
CA LEU A 327 13.28 -21.46 0.19
C LEU A 327 11.87 -21.71 0.75
N LEU A 328 10.87 -21.91 -0.12
CA LEU A 328 9.47 -21.89 0.28
C LEU A 328 9.02 -23.02 1.22
N PRO A 329 9.53 -24.27 1.13
CA PRO A 329 9.19 -25.34 2.06
C PRO A 329 9.52 -25.05 3.52
N GLN A 330 10.39 -24.07 3.79
CA GLN A 330 10.78 -23.67 5.14
C GLN A 330 9.65 -22.91 5.87
N PHE A 331 8.68 -22.35 5.14
CA PHE A 331 7.54 -21.61 5.69
C PHE A 331 6.30 -22.51 5.88
N THR A 332 6.37 -23.43 6.84
CA THR A 332 5.32 -24.45 7.05
C THR A 332 3.95 -23.89 7.43
N GLN A 333 3.86 -22.65 7.95
CA GLN A 333 2.59 -21.96 8.24
C GLN A 333 2.16 -20.98 7.15
N LEU A 334 2.84 -20.93 6.00
CA LEU A 334 2.53 -19.99 4.94
C LEU A 334 1.10 -20.20 4.41
N LYS A 335 0.28 -19.16 4.48
CA LYS A 335 -1.10 -19.14 3.98
C LYS A 335 -1.31 -18.21 2.80
N TYR A 336 -0.50 -17.16 2.71
CA TYR A 336 -0.59 -16.15 1.66
C TYR A 336 0.79 -15.97 1.04
N LEU A 337 0.90 -16.27 -0.25
CA LEU A 337 2.11 -16.05 -1.03
C LEU A 337 1.81 -15.08 -2.16
N LYS A 338 2.60 -14.01 -2.26
CA LYS A 338 2.65 -13.12 -3.41
C LYS A 338 4.04 -13.19 -4.02
N TYR A 339 4.17 -13.64 -5.26
CA TYR A 339 5.46 -13.82 -5.93
C TYR A 339 5.44 -13.16 -7.31
N LEU A 340 6.05 -11.98 -7.43
CA LEU A 340 6.11 -11.21 -8.66
C LEU A 340 7.54 -11.25 -9.22
N ASN A 341 7.76 -12.08 -10.22
CA ASN A 341 8.99 -12.15 -11.00
C ASN A 341 8.77 -11.36 -12.29
N ILE A 342 9.17 -10.09 -12.26
CA ILE A 342 9.04 -9.15 -13.38
C ILE A 342 10.45 -8.73 -13.78
N TYR A 343 10.92 -9.24 -14.91
CA TYR A 343 12.18 -8.83 -15.50
C TYR A 343 12.08 -7.42 -16.07
N ASP A 344 13.14 -6.62 -15.87
CA ASP A 344 13.29 -5.34 -16.55
C ASP A 344 13.75 -5.61 -18.00
N PHE A 345 12.92 -5.24 -18.97
CA PHE A 345 13.15 -5.49 -20.41
C PHE A 345 14.45 -4.88 -20.94
N HIS A 346 15.07 -3.95 -20.21
CA HIS A 346 16.29 -3.28 -20.66
C HIS A 346 17.58 -4.07 -20.40
N ILE A 347 17.52 -5.21 -19.70
CA ILE A 347 18.68 -6.08 -19.49
C ILE A 347 18.59 -7.25 -20.48
N GLU A 348 18.72 -6.94 -21.78
CA GLU A 348 18.47 -7.85 -22.91
C GLU A 348 19.44 -9.04 -23.05
N SER A 349 20.45 -9.20 -22.20
CA SER A 349 21.64 -9.95 -22.64
C SER A 349 22.29 -10.99 -21.72
N MET A 350 21.75 -11.34 -20.55
CA MET A 350 22.55 -12.19 -19.63
C MET A 350 21.89 -13.35 -18.91
N TYR A 351 20.57 -13.49 -18.87
CA TYR A 351 19.96 -14.59 -18.12
C TYR A 351 19.19 -15.53 -19.03
N GLU A 352 19.60 -16.80 -19.04
CA GLU A 352 18.81 -17.88 -19.63
C GLU A 352 17.43 -17.88 -18.96
N SER A 353 16.39 -17.95 -19.77
CA SER A 353 15.04 -17.96 -19.23
C SER A 353 14.78 -19.24 -18.46
N ASP A 354 14.49 -19.09 -17.17
CA ASP A 354 14.08 -20.21 -16.34
C ASP A 354 12.64 -20.63 -16.67
N TYR A 355 12.50 -21.41 -17.74
CA TYR A 355 11.23 -22.01 -18.15
C TYR A 355 10.63 -22.91 -17.07
N SER A 356 11.36 -23.26 -16.02
CA SER A 356 10.83 -24.11 -14.96
C SER A 356 9.86 -23.39 -14.02
N LEU A 357 9.81 -22.04 -14.06
CA LEU A 357 8.74 -21.24 -13.45
C LEU A 357 7.36 -21.52 -14.06
N LEU A 358 7.31 -22.17 -15.23
CA LEU A 358 6.11 -22.52 -15.96
C LEU A 358 5.54 -23.89 -15.63
N ASP A 359 6.19 -24.64 -14.74
CA ASP A 359 5.68 -25.92 -14.31
C ASP A 359 4.70 -25.74 -13.15
N GLY A 360 3.42 -25.67 -13.51
CA GLY A 360 2.31 -25.60 -12.55
C GLY A 360 2.23 -26.79 -11.59
N LYS A 361 2.77 -27.96 -11.94
CA LYS A 361 2.86 -29.11 -11.02
C LYS A 361 3.97 -28.92 -9.99
N ARG A 362 5.06 -28.26 -10.39
CA ARG A 362 6.15 -27.89 -9.48
C ARG A 362 5.67 -26.87 -8.47
N TRP A 363 4.98 -25.82 -8.92
CA TRP A 363 4.32 -24.85 -8.05
C TRP A 363 3.32 -25.52 -7.10
N GLU A 364 2.45 -26.42 -7.58
CA GLU A 364 1.50 -27.16 -6.73
C GLU A 364 2.18 -27.82 -5.52
N LYS A 365 3.35 -28.43 -5.70
CA LYS A 365 4.12 -29.05 -4.59
C LYS A 365 4.62 -28.03 -3.58
N ILE A 366 4.95 -26.82 -4.02
CA ILE A 366 5.54 -25.78 -3.18
C ILE A 366 4.45 -25.03 -2.39
N ILE A 367 3.34 -24.72 -3.05
CA ILE A 367 2.27 -23.87 -2.50
C ILE A 367 1.07 -24.67 -1.97
N TYR A 368 1.20 -25.99 -1.82
CA TYR A 368 0.09 -26.87 -1.42
C TYR A 368 -0.61 -26.46 -0.10
N ASN A 369 0.11 -25.78 0.79
CA ASN A 369 -0.40 -25.28 2.07
C ASN A 369 -1.00 -23.86 2.03
N CYS A 370 -0.85 -23.15 0.90
CA CYS A 370 -1.31 -21.79 0.72
C CYS A 370 -2.82 -21.75 0.46
N ASN A 371 -3.51 -20.82 1.12
CA ASN A 371 -4.90 -20.53 0.85
C ASN A 371 -5.04 -19.55 -0.32
N GLN A 372 -4.04 -18.69 -0.51
CA GLN A 372 -4.00 -17.69 -1.56
C GLN A 372 -2.60 -17.64 -2.15
N PHE A 373 -2.54 -17.70 -3.47
CA PHE A 373 -1.33 -17.55 -4.25
C PHE A 373 -1.55 -16.48 -5.33
N GLU A 374 -0.86 -15.35 -5.17
CA GLU A 374 -0.79 -14.29 -6.15
C GLU A 374 0.55 -14.34 -6.86
N PHE A 375 0.55 -14.37 -8.18
CA PHE A 375 1.81 -14.38 -8.92
C PHE A 375 1.74 -13.64 -10.25
N ILE A 376 2.92 -13.17 -10.67
CA ILE A 376 3.19 -12.65 -12.01
C ILE A 376 4.58 -13.16 -12.40
N PHE A 377 4.69 -13.85 -13.54
CA PHE A 377 5.94 -14.29 -14.13
C PHE A 377 6.11 -13.64 -15.49
N THR A 378 7.27 -13.04 -15.71
CA THR A 378 7.71 -12.59 -17.03
C THR A 378 8.81 -13.53 -17.49
N ILE A 379 8.67 -14.16 -18.65
CA ILE A 379 9.64 -15.13 -19.17
C ILE A 379 9.97 -14.74 -20.59
N HIS A 380 11.26 -14.70 -20.93
CA HIS A 380 11.67 -14.53 -22.31
C HIS A 380 11.55 -15.88 -23.03
N ILE A 381 10.86 -15.91 -24.15
CA ILE A 381 10.63 -17.11 -24.95
C ILE A 381 11.49 -17.02 -26.21
N ASP A 382 12.23 -18.09 -26.48
CA ASP A 382 12.93 -18.24 -27.74
C ASP A 382 11.99 -18.86 -28.78
N ASP A 383 11.98 -18.28 -29.98
CA ASP A 383 11.00 -18.58 -31.02
C ASP A 383 11.00 -20.06 -31.48
N GLU A 384 12.08 -20.81 -31.21
CA GLU A 384 12.29 -22.16 -31.77
C GLU A 384 11.88 -23.31 -30.84
N THR A 385 11.76 -23.11 -29.53
CA THR A 385 11.61 -24.21 -28.55
C THR A 385 10.34 -24.15 -27.70
N TRP A 386 9.59 -23.04 -27.77
CA TRP A 386 8.42 -22.82 -26.94
C TRP A 386 7.20 -23.66 -27.34
N ASN A 387 6.77 -24.59 -26.46
CA ASN A 387 5.50 -25.31 -26.60
C ASN A 387 4.48 -24.85 -25.55
N PHE A 388 3.69 -23.83 -25.90
CA PHE A 388 2.64 -23.28 -25.05
C PHE A 388 1.72 -24.34 -24.43
N HIS A 389 1.30 -25.32 -25.23
CA HIS A 389 0.33 -26.32 -24.76
C HIS A 389 0.93 -27.24 -23.69
N HIS A 390 2.22 -27.53 -23.79
CA HIS A 390 2.94 -28.32 -22.79
C HIS A 390 2.85 -27.69 -21.40
N TYR A 391 3.17 -26.39 -21.30
CA TYR A 391 3.14 -25.67 -20.03
C TYR A 391 1.72 -25.41 -19.53
N LEU A 392 0.78 -25.10 -20.42
CA LEU A 392 -0.63 -24.90 -20.05
C LEU A 392 -1.21 -26.11 -19.30
N ILE A 393 -0.91 -27.34 -19.76
CA ILE A 393 -1.40 -28.57 -19.14
C ILE A 393 -0.94 -28.70 -17.67
N THR A 394 0.24 -28.18 -17.32
CA THR A 394 0.79 -28.28 -15.96
C THR A 394 -0.04 -27.51 -14.92
N PHE A 395 -0.79 -26.50 -15.33
CA PHE A 395 -1.68 -25.71 -14.48
C PHE A 395 -3.15 -26.19 -14.48
N GLN A 396 -3.46 -27.28 -15.19
CA GLN A 396 -4.83 -27.82 -15.30
C GLN A 396 -5.12 -28.98 -14.33
N THR A 397 -4.27 -29.18 -13.32
CA THR A 397 -4.46 -30.22 -12.30
C THR A 397 -5.70 -29.96 -11.44
N LYS A 398 -6.09 -30.96 -10.65
CA LYS A 398 -7.22 -30.82 -9.72
C LYS A 398 -6.94 -29.75 -8.65
N PHE A 399 -5.68 -29.57 -8.27
CA PHE A 399 -5.28 -28.59 -7.27
C PHE A 399 -5.65 -27.16 -7.68
N TRP A 400 -5.24 -26.72 -8.87
CA TRP A 400 -5.55 -25.38 -9.39
C TRP A 400 -7.06 -25.13 -9.50
N LYS A 401 -7.79 -26.14 -9.99
CA LYS A 401 -9.26 -26.11 -10.11
C LYS A 401 -9.96 -26.02 -8.77
N ASN A 402 -9.56 -26.85 -7.80
CA ASN A 402 -10.21 -26.91 -6.49
C ASN A 402 -9.98 -25.63 -5.68
N ASN A 403 -8.84 -24.95 -5.87
CA ASN A 403 -8.55 -23.67 -5.23
C ASN A 403 -9.17 -22.47 -5.96
N ASN A 404 -9.85 -22.69 -7.09
CA ASN A 404 -10.39 -21.63 -7.95
C ASN A 404 -9.33 -20.60 -8.38
N TRP A 405 -8.08 -21.03 -8.53
CA TRP A 405 -7.00 -20.17 -8.98
C TRP A 405 -7.03 -20.12 -10.51
N ASN A 406 -7.55 -19.02 -11.03
CA ASN A 406 -7.58 -18.78 -12.47
C ASN A 406 -6.24 -18.21 -12.90
N ILE A 407 -5.67 -18.77 -13.97
CA ILE A 407 -4.36 -18.40 -14.49
C ILE A 407 -4.54 -17.86 -15.90
N VAL A 408 -3.85 -16.78 -16.18
CA VAL A 408 -3.84 -16.13 -17.48
C VAL A 408 -2.44 -16.20 -18.06
N PHE A 409 -2.38 -16.47 -19.36
CA PHE A 409 -1.17 -16.41 -20.16
C PHE A 409 -1.37 -15.33 -21.21
N GLU A 410 -0.41 -14.40 -21.31
CA GLU A 410 -0.37 -13.37 -22.32
C GLU A 410 1.01 -13.38 -22.98
N GLN A 411 1.04 -13.42 -24.32
CA GLN A 411 2.29 -13.38 -25.06
C GLN A 411 2.45 -12.02 -25.74
N TYR A 412 3.61 -11.41 -25.56
CA TYR A 412 4.02 -10.14 -26.14
C TYR A 412 5.38 -10.32 -26.82
N ASP A 413 5.38 -10.56 -28.14
CA ASP A 413 6.60 -10.83 -28.90
C ASP A 413 7.37 -12.03 -28.32
N LYS A 414 8.60 -11.81 -27.84
CA LYS A 414 9.44 -12.79 -27.14
C LYS A 414 9.23 -12.84 -25.63
N ILE A 415 8.15 -12.28 -25.12
CA ILE A 415 7.86 -12.27 -23.69
C ILE A 415 6.55 -13.02 -23.44
N LEU A 416 6.58 -13.96 -22.51
CA LEU A 416 5.41 -14.60 -21.95
C LEU A 416 5.16 -14.07 -20.54
N LEU A 417 3.98 -13.50 -20.35
CA LEU A 417 3.47 -13.07 -19.07
C LEU A 417 2.46 -14.09 -18.54
N ILE A 418 2.60 -14.51 -17.30
CA ILE A 418 1.68 -15.45 -16.66
C ILE A 418 1.31 -14.94 -15.28
N TYR A 419 0.04 -14.94 -14.95
CA TYR A 419 -0.41 -14.42 -13.67
C TYR A 419 -1.72 -15.04 -13.19
N SER A 420 -1.94 -14.96 -11.87
CA SER A 420 -3.17 -15.39 -11.20
C SER A 420 -4.24 -14.29 -11.18
N LEU A 421 -5.53 -14.68 -11.15
CA LEU A 421 -6.67 -13.78 -10.90
C LEU A 421 -7.32 -14.03 -9.52
N PRO A 422 -7.91 -12.99 -8.87
CA PRO A 422 -8.03 -11.62 -9.35
C PRO A 422 -6.66 -10.93 -9.40
N TYR A 423 -6.43 -10.18 -10.48
CA TYR A 423 -5.27 -9.32 -10.57
C TYR A 423 -5.42 -8.22 -9.53
N ALA A 424 -4.62 -8.24 -8.47
CA ALA A 424 -4.61 -7.16 -7.50
C ALA A 424 -4.09 -5.90 -8.22
N HIS A 425 -5.01 -4.97 -8.54
CA HIS A 425 -4.75 -3.66 -9.15
C HIS A 425 -3.95 -2.72 -8.21
N ASP A 426 -2.95 -3.22 -7.50
CA ASP A 426 -1.96 -2.35 -6.88
C ASP A 426 -1.24 -1.65 -8.04
N THR A 427 -1.72 -0.46 -8.37
CA THR A 427 -1.27 0.42 -9.44
C THR A 427 0.22 0.67 -9.29
N HIS A 428 1.04 -0.12 -9.98
CA HIS A 428 2.45 0.20 -10.16
C HIS A 428 2.55 1.32 -11.20
N TYR A 429 2.48 2.56 -10.72
CA TYR A 429 2.93 3.74 -11.45
C TYR A 429 4.37 4.01 -11.01
N TYR A 430 5.34 3.76 -11.89
CA TYR A 430 6.71 4.23 -11.70
C TYR A 430 7.17 4.99 -12.95
N ASP A 431 7.77 6.14 -12.66
CA ASP A 431 8.08 7.25 -13.57
C ASP A 431 9.23 6.91 -14.55
N ARG A 432 9.05 7.40 -15.78
CA ARG A 432 9.98 7.65 -16.90
C ARG A 432 10.89 6.59 -17.51
N SER A 433 11.04 5.37 -17.00
CA SER A 433 11.83 4.34 -17.72
C SER A 433 11.54 2.88 -17.37
N ARG A 434 10.40 2.54 -16.76
CA ARG A 434 10.11 1.18 -16.26
C ARG A 434 8.67 0.74 -16.55
N ILE A 435 8.47 -0.58 -16.57
CA ILE A 435 7.23 -1.26 -16.97
C ILE A 435 6.08 -0.89 -16.03
N VAL A 436 5.04 -0.29 -16.60
CA VAL A 436 3.77 0.06 -15.94
C VAL A 436 2.74 -1.01 -16.27
N PHE A 437 2.48 -1.96 -15.35
CA PHE A 437 1.33 -2.86 -15.45
C PHE A 437 0.10 -2.25 -14.76
N SER A 438 -0.44 -1.22 -15.39
CA SER A 438 -1.89 -1.14 -15.59
C SER A 438 -2.15 -1.77 -16.96
N ILE A 439 -3.33 -2.35 -17.21
CA ILE A 439 -3.75 -2.67 -18.60
C ILE A 439 -3.26 -1.52 -19.49
N PRO A 440 -2.41 -1.77 -20.49
CA PRO A 440 -1.47 -0.77 -20.99
C PRO A 440 -2.21 0.51 -21.40
N TYR A 441 -2.10 1.57 -20.60
CA TYR A 441 -2.38 2.93 -21.05
C TYR A 441 -1.17 3.46 -21.82
N ASN A 442 -0.60 2.62 -22.67
CA ASN A 442 0.23 3.05 -23.78
C ASN A 442 -0.74 3.21 -24.96
N PRO A 443 -1.16 4.44 -25.31
CA PRO A 443 -2.15 4.66 -26.37
C PRO A 443 -1.71 4.09 -27.73
N PHE A 444 -0.41 3.89 -27.95
CA PHE A 444 0.12 3.23 -29.13
C PHE A 444 -0.07 1.71 -29.09
N LEU A 445 0.18 1.05 -27.95
CA LEU A 445 -0.06 -0.39 -27.79
C LEU A 445 -1.56 -0.72 -27.65
N LEU A 446 -2.36 0.17 -27.06
CA LEU A 446 -3.80 0.01 -26.91
C LEU A 446 -4.50 0.07 -28.28
N ASN A 447 -4.15 1.03 -29.13
CA ASN A 447 -4.68 1.07 -30.50
C ASN A 447 -4.28 -0.19 -31.30
N LYS A 448 -3.02 -0.64 -31.16
CA LYS A 448 -2.49 -1.83 -31.83
C LYS A 448 -3.06 -3.16 -31.31
N SER A 449 -3.44 -3.21 -30.03
CA SER A 449 -4.07 -4.40 -29.41
C SER A 449 -5.58 -4.46 -29.65
N LEU A 450 -6.26 -3.30 -29.77
CA LEU A 450 -7.70 -3.22 -30.09
C LEU A 450 -8.02 -3.52 -31.57
N GLU A 451 -7.06 -3.38 -32.47
CA GLU A 451 -7.19 -3.71 -33.90
C GLU A 451 -7.47 -5.20 -34.18
N ASN A 452 -7.35 -6.08 -33.17
CA ASN A 452 -7.28 -7.54 -33.35
C ASN A 452 -8.21 -8.40 -32.48
N VAL A 453 -9.09 -7.80 -31.67
CA VAL A 453 -9.94 -8.56 -30.73
C VAL A 453 -11.29 -8.92 -31.37
N THR A 454 -11.57 -10.22 -31.57
CA THR A 454 -12.86 -10.69 -32.13
C THR A 454 -13.93 -11.00 -31.07
N LYS A 455 -13.55 -11.14 -29.80
CA LYS A 455 -14.47 -11.18 -28.64
C LYS A 455 -13.78 -10.59 -27.42
N LEU A 456 -14.30 -9.46 -26.96
CA LEU A 456 -13.84 -8.76 -25.77
C LEU A 456 -14.97 -8.79 -24.74
N ARG A 457 -14.79 -9.47 -23.60
CA ARG A 457 -15.66 -9.29 -22.43
C ARG A 457 -15.10 -8.13 -21.62
N ILE A 458 -15.49 -6.91 -21.99
CA ILE A 458 -15.23 -5.70 -21.21
C ILE A 458 -16.28 -5.62 -20.11
N ASN A 459 -15.85 -5.43 -18.86
CA ASN A 459 -16.70 -4.83 -17.85
C ASN A 459 -16.77 -3.31 -18.16
N MET A 460 -17.83 -2.89 -18.86
CA MET A 460 -17.92 -1.56 -19.46
C MET A 460 -18.30 -0.48 -18.44
N THR A 461 -17.30 0.24 -17.95
CA THR A 461 -17.46 1.62 -17.44
C THR A 461 -16.60 2.64 -18.15
N ALA A 462 -15.77 2.28 -19.13
CA ALA A 462 -15.04 3.29 -19.89
C ALA A 462 -14.67 2.83 -21.32
N VAL A 463 -14.82 3.79 -22.24
CA VAL A 463 -14.23 3.92 -23.57
C VAL A 463 -15.10 3.52 -24.76
N ASN A 464 -15.59 4.58 -25.43
CA ASN A 464 -16.08 4.62 -26.80
C ASN A 464 -14.94 4.91 -27.78
N ASN A 465 -15.09 4.38 -29.00
CA ASN A 465 -14.44 4.75 -30.28
C ASN A 465 -12.99 4.29 -30.52
N LEU A 466 -12.82 3.32 -31.43
CA LEU A 466 -12.22 3.49 -32.77
C LEU A 466 -12.12 2.12 -33.49
N GLY A 467 -12.05 2.15 -34.83
CA GLY A 467 -12.15 0.97 -35.68
C GLY A 467 -10.99 0.76 -36.67
N GLN A 468 -10.99 -0.48 -37.17
CA GLN A 468 -10.44 -1.05 -38.43
C GLN A 468 -8.93 -1.35 -38.63
N GLN A 469 -8.70 -2.68 -38.80
CA GLN A 469 -7.69 -3.46 -39.58
C GLN A 469 -6.45 -4.08 -38.87
N ILE A 470 -6.07 -5.30 -39.32
CA ILE A 470 -5.79 -6.54 -38.53
C ILE A 470 -4.33 -7.07 -38.62
N ASN A 471 -3.76 -7.59 -37.51
CA ASN A 471 -3.09 -8.92 -37.35
C ASN A 471 -2.76 -9.39 -35.88
N LYS A 472 -3.25 -10.60 -35.52
CA LYS A 472 -3.02 -11.58 -34.41
C LYS A 472 -2.37 -11.19 -33.04
N VAL A 473 -3.16 -11.30 -31.97
CA VAL A 473 -2.76 -11.59 -30.56
C VAL A 473 -3.65 -12.74 -30.04
N SER A 474 -3.09 -13.70 -29.30
CA SER A 474 -3.83 -14.81 -28.70
C SER A 474 -4.05 -14.55 -27.20
N TYR A 475 -5.29 -14.24 -26.81
CA TYR A 475 -5.70 -14.20 -25.40
C TYR A 475 -6.39 -15.52 -25.05
N MET A 476 -5.99 -16.16 -23.95
CA MET A 476 -6.73 -17.30 -23.41
C MET A 476 -6.95 -17.12 -21.91
N LEU A 477 -8.19 -16.80 -21.55
CA LEU A 477 -8.65 -16.78 -20.17
C LEU A 477 -9.05 -18.21 -19.77
N LEU A 478 -8.34 -18.81 -18.83
CA LEU A 478 -8.84 -20.01 -18.15
C LEU A 478 -9.82 -19.56 -17.06
N SER A 479 -11.11 -19.47 -17.39
CA SER A 479 -12.18 -19.42 -16.38
C SER A 479 -12.75 -20.81 -16.21
N PHE A 480 -12.66 -21.41 -15.02
CA PHE A 480 -13.07 -22.79 -14.77
C PHE A 480 -14.58 -23.01 -14.59
N ASP A 481 -15.43 -22.15 -15.17
CA ASP A 481 -16.89 -22.32 -15.20
C ASP A 481 -17.49 -22.00 -16.57
N LEU A 482 -17.69 -23.05 -17.39
CA LEU A 482 -18.84 -23.33 -18.28
C LEU A 482 -18.49 -24.44 -19.28
N MET A 483 -18.46 -25.69 -18.82
CA MET A 483 -18.86 -26.85 -19.63
C MET A 483 -19.80 -27.73 -18.80
N LYS A 484 -21.07 -27.31 -18.76
CA LYS A 484 -22.22 -28.20 -18.64
C LYS A 484 -23.11 -27.92 -19.86
N SER A 485 -23.55 -29.00 -20.53
CA SER A 485 -24.25 -29.11 -21.83
C SER A 485 -23.31 -28.94 -23.05
N HIS A 486 -23.13 -29.92 -23.95
CA HIS A 486 -23.92 -31.11 -24.32
C HIS A 486 -23.08 -32.38 -24.34
#